data_AF-A0A662ZA26-F1
#
_entry.id   AF-A0A662ZA26-F1
#
_cell.length_a   1.000
_cell.length_b   1.000
_cell.length_c   1.000
_cell.angle_alpha   90.00
_cell.angle_beta   90.00
_cell.angle_gamma   90.00
#
_symmetry.space_group_name_H-M   'P 1'
#
loop_
_entity.id
_entity.type
_entity.pdbx_description
1 polymer ?
#
loop_
_entity_poly.entity_id
_entity_poly.type
_entity_poly.pdbx_seq_one_letter_code
_entity_poly.pdbx_strand_id
1 'polypeptide(L)'
;MSEVKSFRKPYNPPVKKMTWWLGNSFYTKYMIREGTAVLALFAVLEIVFGIFMLALCDIGPIPTLSGIAPYAWYLQSFLGNPVIIALNVVVLVSQLYHAITWFALMPSAVRVFMNKNSTELLPRWIITAGLYAALAVATVVILGVAFLTV
;
A
#
# COMPACT_ATOMS: atom_id res chain seq x y z
N MET A 1 50.81 -19.83 11.86
CA MET A 1 50.98 -18.42 11.45
C MET A 1 50.54 -17.55 12.62
N SER A 2 51.41 -16.67 13.14
CA SER A 2 51.06 -15.76 14.24
C SER A 2 50.16 -14.64 13.71
N GLU A 3 49.00 -14.42 14.34
CA GLU A 3 48.13 -13.25 14.12
C GLU A 3 48.95 -11.95 14.17
N VAL A 4 49.01 -11.20 13.07
CA VAL A 4 49.71 -9.92 13.01
C VAL A 4 48.84 -8.85 13.66
N LYS A 5 49.27 -8.31 14.81
CA LYS A 5 48.52 -7.29 15.55
C LYS A 5 48.44 -5.98 14.76
N SER A 6 47.22 -5.58 14.36
CA SER A 6 46.97 -4.31 13.68
C SER A 6 46.92 -3.14 14.69
N PHE A 7 47.71 -2.08 14.44
CA PHE A 7 47.73 -0.86 15.26
C PHE A 7 46.68 0.20 14.84
N ARG A 8 45.85 -0.09 13.83
CA ARG A 8 44.82 0.83 13.36
C ARG A 8 43.74 1.04 14.43
N LYS A 9 43.26 2.27 14.56
CA LYS A 9 42.12 2.66 15.40
C LYS A 9 41.01 3.24 14.52
N PRO A 10 40.17 2.40 13.87
CA PRO A 10 39.08 2.89 13.06
C PRO A 10 38.11 3.74 13.88
N TYR A 11 37.74 4.89 13.34
CA TYR A 11 36.71 5.75 13.92
C TYR A 11 35.32 5.24 13.49
N ASN A 12 34.44 5.01 14.46
CA ASN A 12 33.05 4.64 14.22
C ASN A 12 32.15 5.88 14.42
N PRO A 13 31.74 6.58 13.35
CA PRO A 13 30.91 7.77 13.49
C PRO A 13 29.55 7.41 14.12
N PRO A 14 29.04 8.21 15.08
CA PRO A 14 27.74 7.97 15.67
C PRO A 14 26.63 8.29 14.67
N VAL A 15 25.66 7.38 14.53
CA VAL A 15 24.41 7.63 13.80
C VAL A 15 23.40 8.26 14.76
N LYS A 16 22.79 9.39 14.38
CA LYS A 16 21.74 10.03 15.18
C LYS A 16 20.56 9.07 15.33
N LYS A 17 20.28 8.63 16.55
CA LYS A 17 19.16 7.73 16.85
C LYS A 17 17.84 8.41 16.49
N MET A 18 16.92 7.67 15.88
CA MET A 18 15.56 8.10 15.46
C MET A 18 15.46 9.21 14.39
N THR A 19 16.46 10.09 14.26
CA THR A 19 16.40 11.28 13.39
C THR A 19 17.38 11.26 12.23
N TRP A 20 18.11 10.15 12.03
CA TRP A 20 19.08 10.00 10.92
C TRP A 20 18.48 10.33 9.55
N TRP A 21 17.21 10.01 9.35
CA TRP A 21 16.51 10.19 8.08
C TRP A 21 16.10 11.66 7.81
N LEU A 22 16.02 12.50 8.83
CA LEU A 22 15.67 13.92 8.67
C LEU A 22 16.79 14.74 8.01
N GLY A 23 18.03 14.23 8.03
CA GLY A 23 19.19 14.92 7.48
C GLY A 23 19.28 14.88 5.94
N ASN A 24 18.45 14.07 5.26
CA ASN A 24 18.50 13.93 3.81
C ASN A 24 17.09 13.71 3.24
N SER A 25 16.71 14.52 2.25
CA SER A 25 15.39 14.44 1.62
C SER A 25 15.10 13.08 0.98
N PHE A 26 16.11 12.35 0.51
CA PHE A 26 15.98 10.98 0.02
C PHE A 26 15.54 10.02 1.13
N TYR A 27 16.15 10.11 2.32
CA TYR A 27 15.77 9.30 3.48
C TYR A 27 14.38 9.67 4.01
N THR A 28 14.04 10.95 4.02
CA THR A 28 12.68 11.40 4.35
C THR A 28 11.64 10.80 3.40
N LYS A 29 11.87 10.85 2.08
CA LYS A 29 10.96 10.25 1.09
C LYS A 29 10.84 8.73 1.26
N TYR A 30 11.95 8.06 1.60
CA TYR A 30 11.95 6.64 1.96
C TYR A 30 11.06 6.37 3.18
N MET A 31 11.22 7.15 4.27
CA MET A 31 10.40 6.96 5.47
C MET A 31 8.92 7.25 5.22
N ILE A 32 8.60 8.25 4.39
CA ILE A 32 7.22 8.53 3.97
C ILE A 32 6.64 7.36 3.16
N ARG A 33 7.44 6.76 2.26
CA ARG A 33 7.05 5.57 1.49
C ARG A 33 6.70 4.40 2.43
N GLU A 34 7.58 4.07 3.35
CA GLU A 34 7.31 3.00 4.33
C GLU A 34 6.12 3.34 5.24
N GLY A 35 5.96 4.62 5.58
CA GLY A 35 4.85 5.12 6.39
C GLY A 35 3.47 4.91 5.77
N THR A 36 3.37 4.73 4.44
CA THR A 36 2.09 4.37 3.76
C THR A 36 1.46 3.10 4.32
N ALA A 37 2.25 2.21 4.94
CA ALA A 37 1.78 0.99 5.59
C ALA A 37 0.80 1.25 6.75
N VAL A 38 0.97 2.36 7.49
CA VAL A 38 0.08 2.70 8.61
C VAL A 38 -1.33 3.03 8.09
N LEU A 39 -1.41 3.78 6.99
CA LEU A 39 -2.68 4.12 6.34
C LEU A 39 -3.29 2.92 5.62
N ALA A 40 -2.47 2.03 5.05
CA ALA A 40 -2.93 0.76 4.50
C ALA A 40 -3.55 -0.13 5.59
N LEU A 41 -2.90 -0.24 6.77
CA LEU A 41 -3.43 -0.98 7.91
C LEU A 41 -4.77 -0.40 8.36
N PHE A 42 -4.86 0.93 8.46
CA PHE A 42 -6.12 1.60 8.79
C PHE A 42 -7.25 1.21 7.82
N ALA A 43 -6.99 1.28 6.50
CA ALA A 43 -7.97 0.89 5.48
C ALA A 43 -8.43 -0.57 5.63
N VAL A 44 -7.50 -1.48 5.89
CA VAL A 44 -7.82 -2.90 6.12
C VAL A 44 -8.68 -3.07 7.37
N LEU A 45 -8.38 -2.36 8.46
CA LEU A 45 -9.19 -2.41 9.69
C LEU A 45 -10.61 -1.88 9.44
N GLU A 46 -10.78 -0.82 8.66
CA GLU A 46 -12.11 -0.32 8.27
C GLU A 46 -12.90 -1.34 7.43
N ILE A 47 -12.25 -2.02 6.48
CA ILE A 47 -12.90 -3.07 5.67
C ILE A 47 -13.32 -4.25 6.55
N VAL A 48 -12.43 -4.72 7.43
CA VAL A 48 -12.73 -5.80 8.38
C VAL A 48 -13.89 -5.40 9.29
N PHE A 49 -13.92 -4.15 9.76
CA PHE A 49 -15.02 -3.63 10.56
C PHE A 49 -16.34 -3.63 9.77
N GLY A 50 -16.33 -3.25 8.50
CA GLY A 50 -17.49 -3.32 7.61
C GLY A 50 -17.99 -4.75 7.40
N ILE A 51 -17.09 -5.71 7.20
CA ILE A 51 -17.42 -7.14 7.09
C ILE A 51 -18.06 -7.64 8.39
N PHE A 52 -17.51 -7.26 9.55
CA PHE A 52 -18.06 -7.62 10.85
C PHE A 52 -19.46 -7.03 11.05
N MET A 53 -19.66 -5.76 10.70
CA MET A 53 -20.97 -5.10 10.77
C MET A 53 -22.00 -5.75 9.84
N LEU A 54 -21.57 -6.19 8.65
CA LEU A 54 -22.43 -6.96 7.75
C LEU A 54 -22.79 -8.34 8.33
N ALA A 55 -21.82 -9.04 8.93
CA ALA A 55 -22.03 -10.35 9.53
C ALA A 55 -22.98 -10.31 10.75
N LEU A 56 -23.13 -9.16 11.40
CA LEU A 56 -24.10 -8.94 12.47
C LEU A 56 -25.52 -8.67 11.96
N CYS A 57 -25.71 -8.47 10.66
CA CYS A 57 -27.04 -8.27 10.11
C CYS A 57 -27.86 -9.56 10.12
N ASP A 58 -29.14 -9.45 10.47
CA ASP A 58 -30.10 -10.53 10.31
C ASP A 58 -30.71 -10.49 8.90
N ILE A 59 -30.11 -11.25 7.99
CA ILE A 59 -30.47 -11.29 6.57
C ILE A 59 -31.43 -12.47 6.34
N GLY A 60 -32.63 -12.36 6.88
CA GLY A 60 -33.72 -13.31 6.61
C GLY A 60 -34.24 -13.23 5.17
N PRO A 61 -35.18 -14.11 4.77
CA PRO A 61 -35.79 -14.11 3.43
C PRO A 61 -36.48 -12.79 3.07
N ILE A 62 -36.93 -12.06 4.09
CA ILE A 62 -37.52 -10.72 3.98
C ILE A 62 -36.62 -9.78 4.79
N PRO A 63 -35.87 -8.88 4.14
CA PRO A 63 -35.03 -7.92 4.84
C PRO A 63 -35.88 -6.97 5.69
N THR A 64 -35.51 -6.82 6.96
CA THR A 64 -36.13 -5.84 7.87
C THR A 64 -35.14 -4.71 8.17
N LEU A 65 -35.67 -3.51 8.46
CA LEU A 65 -34.82 -2.36 8.79
C LEU A 65 -33.98 -2.61 10.06
N SER A 66 -34.54 -3.31 11.04
CA SER A 66 -33.82 -3.73 12.24
C SER A 66 -32.74 -4.77 11.94
N GLY A 67 -32.97 -5.67 10.98
CA GLY A 67 -32.01 -6.70 10.58
C GLY A 67 -30.75 -6.11 9.92
N ILE A 68 -30.88 -5.05 9.14
CA ILE A 68 -29.74 -4.38 8.49
C ILE A 68 -29.11 -3.25 9.32
N ALA A 69 -29.66 -2.98 10.51
CA ALA A 69 -29.27 -1.82 11.32
C ALA A 69 -27.76 -1.71 11.60
N PRO A 70 -27.01 -2.81 11.89
CA PRO A 70 -25.56 -2.72 12.13
C PRO A 70 -24.79 -2.17 10.92
N TYR A 71 -25.03 -2.72 9.74
CA TYR A 71 -24.34 -2.26 8.52
C TYR A 71 -24.84 -0.88 8.06
N ALA A 72 -26.13 -0.59 8.22
CA ALA A 72 -26.67 0.74 7.94
C ALA A 72 -26.02 1.83 8.82
N TRP A 73 -25.80 1.53 10.10
CA TRP A 73 -25.07 2.43 11.00
C TRP A 73 -23.61 2.61 10.57
N TYR A 74 -22.93 1.52 10.18
CA TYR A 74 -21.55 1.59 9.67
C TYR A 74 -21.45 2.52 8.45
N LEU A 75 -22.38 2.40 7.49
CA LEU A 75 -22.41 3.28 6.31
C LEU A 75 -22.73 4.73 6.67
N GLN A 76 -23.80 4.97 7.42
CA GLN A 76 -24.35 6.32 7.62
C GLN A 76 -23.62 7.11 8.71
N SER A 77 -23.30 6.45 9.82
CA SER A 77 -22.75 7.12 11.01
C SER A 77 -21.23 7.05 11.07
N PHE A 78 -20.63 5.91 10.68
CA PHE A 78 -19.18 5.75 10.71
C PHE A 78 -18.54 6.26 9.41
N LEU A 79 -18.83 5.66 8.25
CA LEU A 79 -18.27 6.09 6.97
C LEU A 79 -18.80 7.45 6.51
N GLY A 80 -20.05 7.79 6.87
CA GLY A 80 -20.63 9.11 6.60
C GLY A 80 -20.06 10.26 7.45
N ASN A 81 -19.22 9.96 8.46
CA ASN A 81 -18.58 10.98 9.29
C ASN A 81 -17.57 11.78 8.46
N PRO A 82 -17.64 13.13 8.40
CA PRO A 82 -16.71 13.95 7.62
C PRO A 82 -15.23 13.74 7.95
N VAL A 83 -14.90 13.40 9.20
CA VAL A 83 -13.52 13.10 9.63
C VAL A 83 -13.04 11.79 9.02
N ILE A 84 -13.88 10.77 9.00
CA ILE A 84 -13.57 9.46 8.40
C ILE A 84 -13.46 9.58 6.88
N ILE A 85 -14.33 10.37 6.25
CA ILE A 85 -14.23 10.67 4.81
C ILE A 85 -12.89 11.35 4.50
N ALA A 86 -12.52 12.40 5.25
CA ALA A 86 -11.25 13.10 5.06
C ALA A 86 -10.04 12.17 5.23
N LEU A 87 -10.09 11.30 6.24
CA LEU A 87 -9.03 10.34 6.49
C LEU A 87 -8.96 9.28 5.37
N ASN A 88 -10.09 8.84 4.84
CA ASN A 88 -10.14 7.94 3.69
C ASN A 88 -9.62 8.57 2.39
N VAL A 89 -9.80 9.88 2.19
CA VAL A 89 -9.13 10.60 1.10
C VAL A 89 -7.61 10.59 1.29
N VAL A 90 -7.13 10.79 2.52
CA VAL A 90 -5.68 10.71 2.83
C VAL A 90 -5.14 9.29 2.59
N VAL A 91 -5.91 8.26 2.98
CA VAL A 91 -5.60 6.86 2.67
C VAL A 91 -5.49 6.65 1.16
N LEU A 92 -6.45 7.12 0.38
CA LEU A 92 -6.43 6.99 -1.08
C LEU A 92 -5.18 7.64 -1.69
N VAL A 93 -4.88 8.90 -1.32
CA VAL A 93 -3.67 9.59 -1.79
C VAL A 93 -2.41 8.82 -1.39
N SER A 94 -2.37 8.29 -0.16
CA SER A 94 -1.26 7.48 0.34
C SER A 94 -1.07 6.19 -0.46
N GLN A 95 -2.14 5.48 -0.80
CA GLN A 95 -2.07 4.24 -1.58
C GLN A 95 -1.73 4.49 -3.05
N LEU A 96 -2.15 5.62 -3.63
CA LEU A 96 -1.69 6.05 -4.95
C LEU A 96 -0.18 6.34 -4.95
N TYR A 97 0.32 7.05 -3.93
CA TYR A 97 1.77 7.26 -3.74
C TYR A 97 2.52 5.92 -3.54
N HIS A 98 1.94 5.00 -2.76
CA HIS A 98 2.47 3.65 -2.60
C HIS A 98 2.59 2.93 -3.96
N ALA A 99 1.53 2.91 -4.76
CA ALA A 99 1.53 2.27 -6.07
C ALA A 99 2.63 2.85 -7.00
N ILE A 100 2.76 4.18 -7.07
CA ILE A 100 3.78 4.85 -7.88
C ILE A 100 5.20 4.41 -7.47
N THR A 101 5.49 4.43 -6.17
CA THR A 101 6.82 4.06 -5.67
C THR A 101 7.10 2.57 -5.79
N TRP A 102 6.10 1.72 -5.56
CA TRP A 102 6.20 0.27 -5.73
C TRP A 102 6.44 -0.11 -7.20
N PHE A 103 5.70 0.48 -8.15
CA PHE A 103 5.88 0.25 -9.60
C PHE A 103 7.26 0.71 -10.11
N ALA A 104 7.84 1.75 -9.49
CA ALA A 104 9.19 2.21 -9.82
C ALA A 104 10.30 1.27 -9.30
N LEU A 105 10.05 0.56 -8.20
CA LEU A 105 10.99 -0.37 -7.57
C LEU A 105 10.90 -1.78 -8.15
N MET A 106 9.69 -2.22 -8.54
CA MET A 106 9.40 -3.57 -9.02
C MET A 106 10.38 -4.07 -10.10
N PRO A 107 10.74 -3.28 -11.14
CA PRO A 107 11.65 -3.75 -12.19
C PRO A 107 13.03 -4.18 -11.67
N SER A 108 13.46 -3.68 -10.51
CA SER A 108 14.75 -4.05 -9.91
C SER A 108 14.75 -5.47 -9.32
N ALA A 109 13.57 -6.04 -9.04
CA ALA A 109 13.41 -7.41 -8.52
C ALA A 109 13.19 -8.46 -9.63
N VAL A 110 12.95 -8.03 -10.86
CA VAL A 110 12.64 -8.92 -12.00
C VAL A 110 13.90 -9.17 -12.83
N ARG A 111 14.25 -10.44 -13.01
CA ARG A 111 15.45 -10.87 -13.76
C ARG A 111 15.05 -11.75 -14.94
N VAL A 112 14.39 -11.14 -15.92
CA VAL A 112 14.01 -11.80 -17.18
C VAL A 112 15.02 -11.42 -18.25
N PHE A 113 15.71 -12.42 -18.80
CA PHE A 113 16.67 -12.23 -19.89
C PHE A 113 15.96 -12.24 -21.25
N MET A 114 16.34 -11.34 -22.15
CA MET A 114 15.68 -11.23 -23.47
C MET A 114 16.05 -12.36 -24.43
N ASN A 115 17.20 -13.00 -24.22
CA ASN A 115 17.63 -14.15 -24.99
C ASN A 115 18.51 -15.09 -24.13
N LYS A 116 18.81 -16.28 -24.66
CA LYS A 116 19.63 -17.28 -23.95
C LYS A 116 21.14 -16.98 -23.95
N ASN A 117 21.58 -16.02 -24.78
CA ASN A 117 22.99 -15.82 -25.12
C ASN A 117 23.55 -14.49 -24.60
N SER A 118 22.77 -13.71 -23.86
CA SER A 118 23.15 -12.40 -23.34
C SER A 118 22.62 -12.22 -21.92
N THR A 119 23.26 -11.34 -21.16
CA THR A 119 22.82 -10.94 -19.82
C THR A 119 21.89 -9.74 -19.86
N GLU A 120 21.37 -9.38 -21.04
CA GLU A 120 20.49 -8.23 -21.20
C GLU A 120 19.12 -8.55 -20.60
N LEU A 121 18.73 -7.72 -19.63
CA LEU A 121 17.45 -7.83 -18.95
C LEU A 121 16.37 -7.12 -19.75
N LEU A 122 15.13 -7.58 -19.56
CA LEU A 122 13.93 -6.89 -20.05
C LEU A 122 13.97 -5.40 -19.63
N PRO A 123 13.73 -4.46 -20.56
CA PRO A 123 13.68 -3.03 -20.24
C PRO A 123 12.71 -2.71 -19.09
N ARG A 124 13.18 -1.92 -18.12
CA ARG A 124 12.40 -1.59 -16.90
C ARG A 124 11.01 -1.00 -17.23
N TRP A 125 10.92 -0.22 -18.30
CA TRP A 125 9.68 0.42 -18.73
C TRP A 125 8.59 -0.58 -19.10
N ILE A 126 8.93 -1.78 -19.61
CA ILE A 126 7.94 -2.81 -19.98
C ILE A 126 7.21 -3.30 -18.73
N ILE A 127 7.96 -3.56 -17.65
CA ILE A 127 7.41 -4.01 -16.37
C ILE A 127 6.56 -2.90 -15.76
N THR A 128 7.09 -1.67 -15.69
CA THR A 128 6.36 -0.53 -15.12
C THR A 128 5.09 -0.22 -15.92
N ALA A 129 5.15 -0.22 -17.26
CA ALA A 129 3.98 0.00 -18.11
C ALA A 129 2.93 -1.10 -17.93
N GLY A 130 3.35 -2.37 -17.85
CA GLY A 130 2.45 -3.49 -17.59
C GLY A 130 1.73 -3.36 -16.25
N LEU A 131 2.42 -2.90 -15.20
CA LEU A 131 1.84 -2.67 -13.89
C LEU A 131 0.79 -1.54 -13.89
N TYR A 132 1.07 -0.43 -14.56
CA TYR A 132 0.09 0.65 -14.73
C TYR A 132 -1.10 0.23 -15.59
N ALA A 133 -0.87 -0.54 -16.66
CA ALA A 133 -1.95 -1.09 -17.49
C ALA A 133 -2.84 -2.04 -16.67
N ALA A 134 -2.24 -2.93 -15.88
CA ALA A 134 -2.96 -3.82 -14.97
C ALA A 134 -3.77 -3.04 -13.93
N LEU A 135 -3.20 -2.00 -13.32
CA LEU A 135 -3.92 -1.13 -12.39
C LEU A 135 -5.14 -0.49 -13.07
N ALA A 136 -4.97 0.12 -14.25
CA ALA A 136 -6.06 0.78 -14.97
C ALA A 136 -7.17 -0.20 -15.34
N VAL A 137 -6.82 -1.37 -15.89
CA VAL A 137 -7.78 -2.42 -16.25
C VAL A 137 -8.52 -2.92 -15.02
N ALA A 138 -7.80 -3.22 -13.93
CA ALA A 138 -8.43 -3.68 -12.68
C ALA A 138 -9.39 -2.63 -12.11
N THR A 139 -9.01 -1.35 -12.10
CA THR A 139 -9.90 -0.27 -11.65
C THR A 139 -11.17 -0.18 -12.49
N VAL A 140 -11.06 -0.21 -13.82
CA VAL A 140 -12.22 -0.17 -14.72
C VAL A 140 -13.13 -1.37 -14.50
N VAL A 141 -12.57 -2.58 -14.41
CA VAL A 141 -13.34 -3.80 -14.18
C VAL A 141 -14.05 -3.77 -12.82
N ILE A 142 -13.34 -3.40 -11.75
CA ILE A 142 -13.92 -3.33 -10.40
C ILE A 142 -15.06 -2.31 -10.35
N LEU A 143 -14.88 -1.11 -10.91
CA LEU A 143 -15.93 -0.09 -10.94
C LEU A 143 -17.11 -0.53 -11.83
N GLY A 144 -16.82 -1.16 -12.97
CA GLY A 144 -17.84 -1.70 -13.86
C GLY A 144 -18.71 -2.74 -13.16
N VAL A 145 -18.10 -3.71 -12.48
CA VAL A 145 -18.84 -4.70 -11.68
C VAL A 145 -19.59 -4.03 -10.53
N ALA A 146 -18.97 -3.11 -9.80
CA ALA A 146 -19.59 -2.50 -8.62
C ALA A 146 -20.82 -1.64 -8.96
N PHE A 147 -20.84 -0.98 -10.13
CA PHE A 147 -21.86 0.03 -10.45
C PHE A 147 -22.74 -0.30 -11.67
N LEU A 148 -22.33 -1.20 -12.57
CA LEU A 148 -23.08 -1.50 -13.79
C LEU A 148 -23.83 -2.83 -13.76
N THR A 149 -23.59 -3.70 -12.78
CA THR A 149 -24.28 -5.01 -12.66
C THR A 149 -25.46 -4.99 -11.67
N VAL A 150 -26.11 -3.83 -11.51
CA VAL A 150 -27.34 -3.67 -10.70
C VAL A 150 -28.55 -4.08 -11.53
#